data_AF-A0A6A7M5R0-F1
#
_entry.id   AF-A0A6A7M5R0-F1
#
_cell.length_a   1.000
_cell.length_b   1.000
_cell.length_c   1.000
_cell.angle_alpha   90.00
_cell.angle_beta   90.00
_cell.angle_gamma   90.00
#
_symmetry.space_group_name_H-M   'P 1'
#
loop_
_entity.id
_entity.type
_entity.pdbx_description
1 polymer ?
#
loop_
_entity_poly.entity_id
_entity_poly.type
_entity_poly.pdbx_seq_one_letter_code
_entity_poly.pdbx_strand_id
1 'polypeptide(L)'
;MAAATDSTADTSVDLHDAIRLIAEAGDDPATEVSLDAPDPSQDRAPDPASPDPASPKASQDSASRTDAPLSDLPPEARKASEGGSAEGEDAVPDFWADDDKPAWAKVPAELRPVLRKYEQQRLDFVAEKTRVATEERDEAMRVAQGANAIVEQAADWWRKNGQAFHQAFVDRWARVDWKTLAEKDPAEVGRLMQQRQEEETLLAEATRRGEADIAAAEAQAEKELEEARRVESAKLAAKLPEWFGTPQVAQRTWDDLRRYLFAKGVAADRIAAVREAPIVEIALNAMRFENARALADAARQRSRHGTEAVRSGQPAAEAAPARVSPGPANRPVDRASDAVRQVSDRFRRSGGASIADAAELIRLSEL
;
A
#
# COMPACT_ATOMS: atom_id res chain seq x y z
N MET A 1 -20.46 -22.94 58.29
CA MET A 1 -20.08 -21.52 58.15
C MET A 1 -18.57 -21.46 58.05
N ALA A 2 -18.04 -21.44 56.83
CA ALA A 2 -16.61 -21.31 56.57
C ALA A 2 -16.36 -19.86 56.12
N ALA A 3 -15.50 -19.15 56.85
CA ALA A 3 -15.11 -17.79 56.53
C ALA A 3 -14.11 -17.83 55.37
N ALA A 4 -14.51 -17.30 54.21
CA ALA A 4 -13.61 -17.03 53.11
C ALA A 4 -12.85 -15.73 53.43
N THR A 5 -11.55 -15.85 53.69
CA THR A 5 -10.63 -14.71 53.76
C THR A 5 -10.29 -14.31 52.33
N ASP A 6 -10.89 -13.22 51.88
CA ASP A 6 -10.57 -12.59 50.60
C ASP A 6 -9.21 -11.88 50.74
N SER A 7 -8.17 -12.50 50.19
CA SER A 7 -6.81 -11.97 50.17
C SER A 7 -6.64 -11.15 48.90
N THR A 8 -6.97 -9.86 48.97
CA THR A 8 -6.57 -8.90 47.95
C THR A 8 -5.05 -8.77 47.96
N ALA A 9 -4.39 -9.49 47.07
CA ALA A 9 -2.98 -9.29 46.77
C ALA A 9 -2.81 -7.87 46.22
N ASP A 10 -2.26 -6.98 47.04
CA ASP A 10 -1.83 -5.65 46.66
C ASP A 10 -0.61 -5.79 45.74
N THR A 11 -0.85 -5.92 44.43
CA THR A 11 0.19 -5.87 43.39
C THR A 11 0.65 -4.43 43.22
N SER A 12 1.34 -3.92 44.23
CA SER A 12 2.18 -2.72 44.13
C SER A 12 3.32 -3.02 43.15
N VAL A 13 3.13 -2.65 41.88
CA VAL A 13 4.20 -2.67 40.87
C VAL A 13 5.29 -1.71 41.35
N ASP A 14 6.48 -2.24 41.67
CA ASP A 14 7.62 -1.44 42.08
C ASP A 14 8.06 -0.58 40.88
N LEU A 15 7.93 0.75 41.04
CA LEU A 15 8.26 1.73 40.02
C LEU A 15 9.73 1.59 39.58
N HIS A 16 10.63 1.15 40.47
CA HIS A 16 12.03 0.94 40.14
C HIS A 16 12.23 -0.26 39.20
N ASP A 17 11.51 -1.38 39.41
CA ASP A 17 11.60 -2.53 38.50
C ASP A 17 10.97 -2.20 37.13
N ALA A 18 9.88 -1.42 37.10
CA ALA A 18 9.28 -0.97 35.85
C ALA A 18 10.22 -0.03 35.06
N ILE A 19 10.84 0.94 35.72
CA ILE A 19 11.81 1.86 35.09
C ILE A 19 13.04 1.09 34.60
N ARG A 20 13.53 0.11 35.37
CA ARG A 20 14.66 -0.73 34.96
C ARG A 20 14.33 -1.58 33.74
N LEU A 21 13.15 -2.20 33.68
CA LEU A 21 12.70 -2.98 32.52
C LEU A 21 12.60 -2.13 31.24
N ILE A 22 12.20 -0.86 31.34
CA ILE A 22 12.16 0.08 30.19
C ILE A 22 13.58 0.47 29.76
N ALA A 23 14.48 0.72 30.73
CA ALA A 23 15.88 1.05 30.44
C ALA A 23 16.62 -0.14 29.80
N GLU A 24 16.35 -1.36 30.26
CA GLU A 24 16.96 -2.60 29.77
C GLU A 24 16.40 -3.01 28.39
N ALA A 25 15.15 -2.66 28.08
CA ALA A 25 14.55 -2.87 26.75
C ALA A 25 14.98 -1.82 25.70
N GLY A 26 15.47 -0.65 26.14
CA GLY A 26 15.94 0.42 25.26
C GLY A 26 17.45 0.42 25.01
N ASP A 27 18.22 -0.36 25.77
CA ASP A 27 19.68 -0.42 25.74
C ASP A 27 20.13 -1.83 25.34
N ASP A 28 19.62 -2.32 24.21
CA ASP A 28 20.12 -3.55 23.59
C ASP A 28 21.50 -3.23 22.96
N PRO A 29 22.63 -3.74 23.48
CA PRO A 29 23.97 -3.38 23.02
C PRO A 29 24.31 -3.94 21.62
N ALA A 30 23.33 -4.42 20.87
CA ALA A 30 23.51 -5.04 19.56
C ALA A 30 23.70 -4.04 18.40
N THR A 31 23.87 -2.73 18.67
CA THR A 31 24.11 -1.73 17.60
C THR A 31 25.28 -0.79 17.88
N GLU A 32 26.39 -1.29 18.42
CA GLU A 32 27.70 -0.76 18.03
C GLU A 32 28.04 -1.30 16.64
N VAL A 33 27.44 -0.73 15.60
CA VAL A 33 27.96 -0.86 14.23
C VAL A 33 29.24 -0.02 14.19
N SER A 34 30.34 -0.66 14.60
CA SER A 34 31.68 -0.17 14.40
C SER A 34 31.89 0.08 12.90
N LEU A 35 31.98 1.36 12.54
CA LEU A 35 32.22 1.87 11.20
C LEU A 35 33.74 1.92 10.92
N ASP A 36 34.49 0.90 11.35
CA ASP A 36 35.91 0.80 11.05
C ASP A 36 36.16 -0.05 9.80
N ALA A 37 36.85 0.57 8.85
CA ALA A 37 37.25 0.03 7.57
C ALA A 37 38.14 -1.23 7.72
N PRO A 38 38.07 -2.21 6.80
CA PRO A 38 38.88 -3.41 6.89
C PRO A 38 40.35 -3.14 6.58
N ASP A 39 41.22 -3.38 7.57
CA ASP A 39 42.66 -3.59 7.40
C ASP A 39 42.92 -5.06 7.00
N PRO A 40 43.47 -5.35 5.81
CA PRO A 40 43.68 -6.71 5.35
C PRO A 40 45.10 -7.18 5.69
N SER A 41 45.35 -7.66 6.91
CA SER A 41 46.48 -8.56 7.23
C SER A 41 46.42 -9.05 8.67
N GLN A 42 46.06 -10.32 8.91
CA GLN A 42 46.92 -11.28 9.63
C GLN A 42 46.22 -12.62 9.95
N ASP A 43 46.89 -13.67 9.48
CA ASP A 43 47.19 -14.95 10.10
C ASP A 43 46.25 -15.57 11.15
N ARG A 44 45.68 -16.67 10.66
CA ARG A 44 45.16 -17.90 11.27
C ARG A 44 45.98 -18.45 12.46
N ALA A 45 45.31 -18.71 13.58
CA ALA A 45 45.57 -19.83 14.49
C ALA A 45 44.27 -20.28 15.21
N PRO A 46 44.13 -21.55 15.64
CA PRO A 46 42.83 -22.17 15.96
C PRO A 46 42.51 -22.31 17.46
N ASP A 47 41.19 -22.23 17.79
CA ASP A 47 40.37 -22.83 18.87
C ASP A 47 40.83 -22.72 20.36
N PRO A 48 39.93 -22.60 21.37
CA PRO A 48 38.93 -23.64 21.65
C PRO A 48 37.54 -23.19 22.20
N ALA A 49 36.53 -23.96 21.81
CA ALA A 49 35.30 -24.36 22.52
C ALA A 49 34.98 -23.77 23.91
N SER A 50 33.76 -23.22 24.04
CA SER A 50 32.95 -23.17 25.28
C SER A 50 31.53 -22.62 24.99
N PRO A 51 30.51 -22.85 25.85
CA PRO A 51 29.38 -23.69 25.51
C PRO A 51 28.06 -22.93 25.29
N ASP A 52 27.15 -23.65 24.63
CA ASP A 52 25.73 -23.34 24.40
C ASP A 52 24.97 -23.03 25.71
N PRO A 53 24.35 -21.85 25.88
CA PRO A 53 23.25 -21.67 26.81
C PRO A 53 21.91 -21.83 26.07
N ALA A 54 21.15 -22.81 26.55
CA ALA A 54 19.83 -23.17 26.09
C ALA A 54 18.89 -21.95 25.97
N SER A 55 18.45 -21.68 24.74
CA SER A 55 17.31 -20.79 24.48
C SER A 55 15.99 -21.43 24.93
N PRO A 56 15.12 -20.69 25.62
CA PRO A 56 13.79 -21.17 25.97
C PRO A 56 12.90 -21.22 24.73
N LYS A 57 12.14 -22.33 24.61
CA LYS A 57 11.11 -22.53 23.59
C LYS A 57 10.01 -21.47 23.73
N ALA A 58 10.04 -20.46 22.87
CA ALA A 58 8.88 -19.64 22.57
C ALA A 58 8.14 -20.25 21.37
N SER A 59 6.90 -20.67 21.62
CA SER A 59 5.96 -21.19 20.63
C SER A 59 5.72 -20.18 19.51
N GLN A 60 6.28 -20.45 18.33
CA GLN A 60 5.82 -19.85 17.09
C GLN A 60 4.58 -20.60 16.61
N ASP A 61 3.41 -20.04 16.91
CA ASP A 61 2.25 -20.17 16.05
C ASP A 61 2.42 -19.10 14.95
N SER A 62 3.09 -19.49 13.86
CA SER A 62 3.26 -18.64 12.68
C SER A 62 2.56 -19.28 11.50
N ALA A 63 1.42 -18.66 11.21
CA ALA A 63 0.67 -18.70 9.98
C ALA A 63 1.51 -19.06 8.75
N SER A 64 1.06 -20.12 8.08
CA SER A 64 1.15 -20.35 6.64
C SER A 64 1.90 -19.29 5.85
N ARG A 65 3.19 -19.55 5.61
CA ARG A 65 3.87 -19.05 4.40
C ARG A 65 3.00 -19.44 3.20
N THR A 66 2.33 -18.45 2.64
CA THR A 66 1.82 -18.57 1.28
C THR A 66 3.05 -18.51 0.40
N ASP A 67 3.42 -19.65 -0.19
CA ASP A 67 4.27 -19.69 -1.36
C ASP A 67 3.75 -18.63 -2.33
N ALA A 68 4.50 -17.53 -2.46
CA ALA A 68 4.29 -16.62 -3.57
C ALA A 68 4.56 -17.45 -4.82
N PRO A 69 3.58 -17.64 -5.72
CA PRO A 69 3.84 -18.35 -6.95
C PRO A 69 4.95 -17.61 -7.68
N LEU A 70 5.91 -18.36 -8.22
CA LEU A 70 7.05 -17.92 -9.03
C LEU A 70 6.66 -17.13 -10.32
N SER A 71 5.44 -16.58 -10.38
CA SER A 71 4.74 -16.05 -11.56
C SER A 71 4.95 -14.57 -11.84
N ASP A 72 5.71 -13.85 -11.01
CA ASP A 72 6.07 -12.46 -11.26
C ASP A 72 7.50 -12.28 -11.81
N LEU A 73 8.18 -13.36 -12.20
CA LEU A 73 9.35 -13.25 -13.05
C LEU A 73 8.91 -12.90 -14.48
N PRO A 74 9.55 -11.93 -15.16
CA PRO A 74 9.25 -11.60 -16.54
C PRO A 74 9.27 -12.86 -17.42
N PRO A 75 8.36 -12.99 -18.40
CA PRO A 75 8.17 -14.23 -19.17
C PRO A 75 9.41 -14.69 -19.94
N GLU A 76 10.42 -13.84 -20.09
CA GLU A 76 11.71 -14.20 -20.70
C GLU A 76 12.57 -15.09 -19.80
N ALA A 77 12.49 -14.99 -18.46
CA ALA A 77 13.30 -15.80 -17.55
C ALA A 77 12.78 -17.25 -17.43
N ARG A 78 11.48 -17.47 -17.66
CA ARG A 78 10.86 -18.82 -17.58
C ARG A 78 11.11 -19.68 -18.81
N LYS A 79 11.48 -19.10 -19.95
CA LYS A 79 11.76 -19.86 -21.19
C LYS A 79 13.19 -20.41 -21.28
N ALA A 80 14.10 -19.99 -20.42
CA ALA A 80 15.50 -20.40 -20.48
C ALA A 80 15.82 -21.70 -19.71
N SER A 81 14.90 -22.25 -18.90
CA SER A 81 15.23 -23.36 -17.99
C SER A 81 14.65 -24.73 -18.35
N GLU A 82 13.73 -24.85 -19.31
CA GLU A 82 13.09 -26.15 -19.68
C GLU A 82 13.36 -26.61 -21.12
N GLY A 83 14.18 -25.87 -21.88
CA GLY A 83 14.62 -26.25 -23.22
C GLY A 83 15.93 -27.03 -23.21
N GLY A 84 15.98 -28.18 -22.52
CA GLY A 84 17.12 -29.10 -22.59
C GLY A 84 17.20 -29.80 -23.95
N SER A 85 17.50 -29.06 -25.02
CA SER A 85 17.87 -29.63 -26.31
C SER A 85 19.31 -30.11 -26.22
N ALA A 86 19.47 -31.43 -26.20
CA ALA A 86 20.71 -32.13 -26.48
C ALA A 86 21.10 -31.96 -27.96
N GLU A 87 21.37 -30.73 -28.40
CA GLU A 87 21.99 -30.44 -29.69
C GLU A 87 23.48 -30.16 -29.47
N GLY A 88 24.30 -30.77 -30.30
CA GLY A 88 25.73 -31.03 -30.04
C GLY A 88 26.60 -29.82 -29.69
N GLU A 89 27.88 -30.11 -29.43
CA GLU A 89 28.93 -29.16 -29.04
C GLU A 89 29.06 -27.93 -29.97
N ASP A 90 28.40 -27.93 -31.14
CA ASP A 90 28.35 -26.84 -32.11
C ASP A 90 27.09 -25.95 -32.09
N ALA A 91 26.05 -26.26 -31.28
CA ALA A 91 24.86 -25.40 -31.15
C ALA A 91 25.22 -23.93 -30.81
N VAL A 92 24.50 -22.96 -31.38
CA VAL A 92 24.73 -21.56 -31.05
C VAL A 92 24.14 -21.28 -29.66
N PRO A 93 24.86 -20.63 -28.73
CA PRO A 93 24.30 -20.34 -27.41
C PRO A 93 23.05 -19.46 -27.50
N ASP A 94 21.96 -19.87 -26.86
CA ASP A 94 20.65 -19.21 -26.98
C ASP A 94 20.61 -17.79 -26.40
N PHE A 95 21.52 -17.47 -25.50
CA PHE A 95 21.58 -16.19 -24.80
C PHE A 95 22.38 -15.09 -25.56
N TRP A 96 22.99 -15.40 -26.70
CA TRP A 96 23.62 -14.39 -27.56
C TRP A 96 22.53 -13.60 -28.31
N ALA A 97 22.74 -12.29 -28.46
CA ALA A 97 21.88 -11.48 -29.32
C ALA A 97 21.92 -12.04 -30.76
N ASP A 98 20.80 -11.95 -31.48
CA ASP A 98 20.69 -12.51 -32.83
C ASP A 98 21.77 -11.98 -33.80
N ASP A 99 22.24 -10.74 -33.57
CA ASP A 99 23.31 -10.09 -34.34
C ASP A 99 24.70 -10.70 -34.10
N ASP A 100 24.94 -11.33 -32.94
CA ASP A 100 26.23 -11.91 -32.56
C ASP A 100 26.32 -13.42 -32.89
N LYS A 101 25.17 -14.09 -33.06
CA LYS A 101 25.08 -15.50 -33.49
C LYS A 101 25.89 -15.83 -34.77
N PRO A 102 25.93 -15.01 -35.84
CA PRO A 102 26.76 -15.30 -37.01
C PRO A 102 28.28 -15.21 -36.73
N ALA A 103 28.71 -14.50 -35.69
CA ALA A 103 30.12 -14.46 -35.29
C ALA A 103 30.55 -15.76 -34.61
N TRP A 104 29.63 -16.48 -33.94
CA TRP A 104 29.91 -17.77 -33.30
C TRP A 104 30.40 -18.84 -34.29
N ALA A 105 29.84 -18.87 -35.51
CA ALA A 105 30.28 -19.79 -36.56
C ALA A 105 31.76 -19.60 -36.97
N LYS A 106 32.32 -18.40 -36.73
CA LYS A 106 33.73 -18.07 -37.04
C LYS A 106 34.69 -18.43 -35.90
N VAL A 107 34.18 -18.76 -34.71
CA VAL A 107 34.99 -19.21 -33.58
C VAL A 107 35.50 -20.63 -33.84
N PRO A 108 36.82 -20.90 -33.70
CA PRO A 108 37.38 -22.24 -33.80
C PRO A 108 36.68 -23.25 -32.88
N ALA A 109 36.41 -24.46 -33.37
CA ALA A 109 35.66 -25.49 -32.65
C ALA A 109 36.29 -25.83 -31.27
N GLU A 110 37.61 -25.78 -31.16
CA GLU A 110 38.36 -26.03 -29.92
C GLU A 110 38.07 -24.98 -28.82
N LEU A 111 37.71 -23.75 -29.18
CA LEU A 111 37.44 -22.65 -28.24
C LEU A 111 35.97 -22.55 -27.83
N ARG A 112 35.04 -23.11 -28.61
CA ARG A 112 33.60 -23.11 -28.33
C ARG A 112 33.23 -23.70 -26.95
N PRO A 113 33.75 -24.88 -26.52
CA PRO A 113 33.42 -25.42 -25.20
C PRO A 113 33.98 -24.56 -24.06
N VAL A 114 35.14 -23.94 -24.24
CA VAL A 114 35.76 -23.06 -23.24
C VAL A 114 34.94 -21.78 -23.05
N LEU A 115 34.53 -21.14 -24.15
CA LEU A 115 33.70 -19.93 -24.11
C LEU A 115 32.32 -20.21 -23.51
N ARG A 116 31.68 -21.33 -23.88
CA ARG A 116 30.41 -21.74 -23.25
C ARG A 116 30.57 -21.93 -21.73
N LYS A 117 31.65 -22.58 -21.30
CA LYS A 117 31.92 -22.79 -19.86
C LYS A 117 32.11 -21.46 -19.13
N TYR A 118 32.87 -20.53 -19.70
CA TYR A 118 33.09 -19.20 -19.09
C TYR A 118 31.78 -18.41 -18.97
N GLU A 119 30.95 -18.46 -20.00
CA GLU A 119 29.69 -17.73 -20.01
C GLU A 119 28.65 -18.35 -19.08
N GLN A 120 28.61 -19.69 -18.98
CA GLN A 120 27.83 -20.36 -17.94
C GLN A 120 28.27 -19.91 -16.54
N GLN A 121 29.58 -19.86 -16.27
CA GLN A 121 30.11 -19.35 -15.00
C GLN A 121 29.72 -17.89 -14.74
N ARG A 122 29.67 -17.06 -15.79
CA ARG A 122 29.23 -15.66 -15.68
C ARG A 122 27.75 -15.58 -15.36
N LEU A 123 26.90 -16.36 -16.01
CA LEU A 123 25.45 -16.42 -15.71
C LEU A 123 25.19 -16.94 -14.31
N ASP A 124 25.86 -18.02 -13.90
CA ASP A 124 25.77 -18.57 -12.55
C ASP A 124 26.22 -17.53 -11.51
N PHE A 125 27.30 -16.79 -11.78
CA PHE A 125 27.77 -15.71 -10.91
C PHE A 125 26.76 -14.57 -10.82
N VAL A 126 26.17 -14.14 -11.94
CA VAL A 126 25.14 -13.09 -11.96
C VAL A 126 23.86 -13.55 -11.23
N ALA A 127 23.43 -14.79 -11.45
CA ALA A 127 22.28 -15.38 -10.78
C ALA A 127 22.53 -15.45 -9.27
N GLU A 128 23.70 -15.93 -8.85
CA GLU A 128 24.08 -16.01 -7.43
C GLU A 128 24.19 -14.62 -6.80
N LYS A 129 24.79 -13.65 -7.50
CA LYS A 129 24.85 -12.26 -7.00
C LYS A 129 23.47 -11.63 -6.90
N THR A 130 22.57 -11.94 -7.82
CA THR A 130 21.18 -11.48 -7.76
C THR A 130 20.47 -12.10 -6.58
N ARG A 131 20.65 -13.41 -6.34
CA ARG A 131 20.09 -14.14 -5.19
C ARG A 131 20.58 -13.57 -3.86
N VAL A 132 21.89 -13.39 -3.71
CA VAL A 132 22.47 -12.77 -2.50
C VAL A 132 21.95 -11.35 -2.32
N ALA A 133 21.89 -10.54 -3.38
CA ALA A 133 21.36 -9.18 -3.29
C ALA A 133 19.86 -9.13 -2.92
N THR A 134 19.06 -10.12 -3.35
CA THR A 134 17.66 -10.24 -2.90
C THR A 134 17.57 -10.67 -1.44
N GLU A 135 18.38 -11.64 -1.01
CA GLU A 135 18.42 -12.10 0.39
C GLU A 135 18.85 -10.97 1.34
N GLU A 136 19.86 -10.18 0.95
CA GLU A 136 20.31 -9.00 1.71
C GLU A 136 19.21 -7.93 1.83
N ARG A 137 18.43 -7.70 0.76
CA ARG A 137 17.30 -6.77 0.79
C ARG A 137 16.17 -7.27 1.67
N ASP A 138 15.82 -8.54 1.57
CA ASP A 138 14.76 -9.14 2.37
C ASP A 138 15.12 -9.12 3.86
N GLU A 139 16.38 -9.41 4.18
CA GLU A 139 16.88 -9.30 5.55
C GLU A 139 16.87 -7.86 6.06
N ALA A 140 17.33 -6.90 5.25
CA ALA A 140 17.27 -5.48 5.62
C ALA A 140 15.83 -5.00 5.87
N MET A 141 14.86 -5.44 5.04
CA MET A 141 13.45 -5.15 5.25
C MET A 141 12.92 -5.78 6.54
N ARG A 142 13.30 -7.02 6.83
CA ARG A 142 12.90 -7.71 8.07
C ARG A 142 13.44 -7.00 9.32
N VAL A 143 14.71 -6.58 9.29
CA VAL A 143 15.33 -5.81 10.38
C VAL A 143 14.62 -4.46 10.56
N ALA A 144 14.34 -3.74 9.47
CA ALA A 144 13.62 -2.48 9.52
C ALA A 144 12.19 -2.63 10.09
N GLN A 145 11.45 -3.67 9.66
CA GLN A 145 10.13 -3.99 10.20
C GLN A 145 10.18 -4.34 11.69
N GLY A 146 11.20 -5.10 12.12
CA GLY A 146 11.42 -5.41 13.53
C GLY A 146 11.67 -4.15 14.37
N ALA A 147 12.53 -3.25 13.89
CA ALA A 147 12.80 -1.98 14.57
C ALA A 147 11.54 -1.11 14.69
N ASN A 148 10.75 -1.00 13.61
CA ASN A 148 9.49 -0.24 13.63
C ASN A 148 8.48 -0.84 14.62
N ALA A 149 8.35 -2.17 14.67
CA ALA A 149 7.44 -2.83 15.60
C ALA A 149 7.81 -2.58 17.07
N ILE A 150 9.10 -2.45 17.39
CA ILE A 150 9.56 -2.11 18.75
C ILE A 150 9.14 -0.69 19.11
N VAL A 151 9.33 0.28 18.21
CA VAL A 151 8.92 1.68 18.44
C VAL A 151 7.40 1.78 18.63
N GLU A 152 6.62 1.08 17.81
CA GLU A 152 5.16 1.04 17.96
C GLU A 152 4.72 0.42 19.29
N GLN A 153 5.36 -0.68 19.70
CA GLN A 153 5.08 -1.32 20.99
C GLN A 153 5.42 -0.39 22.17
N ALA A 154 6.56 0.31 22.11
CA ALA A 154 6.97 1.27 23.12
C ALA A 154 5.99 2.45 23.20
N ALA A 155 5.61 3.01 22.05
CA ALA A 155 4.62 4.08 21.96
C ALA A 155 3.25 3.65 22.54
N ASP A 156 2.76 2.46 22.18
CA ASP A 156 1.51 1.92 22.69
C ASP A 156 1.55 1.61 24.19
N TRP A 157 2.68 1.10 24.65
CA TRP A 157 2.90 0.86 26.06
C TRP A 157 2.90 2.19 26.85
N TRP A 158 3.55 3.24 26.35
CA TRP A 158 3.55 4.55 26.98
C TRP A 158 2.16 5.19 26.96
N ARG A 159 1.41 5.11 25.86
CA ARG A 159 0.02 5.60 25.79
C ARG A 159 -0.87 4.93 26.85
N LYS A 160 -0.67 3.64 27.12
CA LYS A 160 -1.45 2.88 28.09
C LYS A 160 -1.03 3.13 29.55
N ASN A 161 0.28 3.27 29.81
CA ASN A 161 0.82 3.26 31.17
C ASN A 161 1.35 4.62 31.65
N GLY A 162 1.69 5.54 30.75
CA GLY A 162 2.32 6.83 31.07
C GLY A 162 1.54 7.65 32.10
N GLN A 163 0.21 7.71 31.97
CA GLN A 163 -0.65 8.40 32.94
C GLN A 163 -0.67 7.69 34.31
N ALA A 164 -0.65 6.36 34.33
CA ALA A 164 -0.62 5.59 35.57
C ALA A 164 0.69 5.80 36.34
N PHE A 165 1.84 5.93 35.66
CA PHE A 165 3.11 6.27 36.30
C PHE A 165 3.10 7.64 36.95
N HIS A 166 2.54 8.64 36.27
CA HIS A 166 2.39 9.98 36.85
C HIS A 166 1.51 9.96 38.10
N GLN A 167 0.39 9.24 38.05
CA GLN A 167 -0.49 9.08 39.21
C GLN A 167 0.20 8.35 40.35
N ALA A 168 0.90 7.25 40.07
CA ALA A 168 1.65 6.50 41.07
C ALA A 168 2.74 7.35 41.74
N PHE A 169 3.47 8.17 40.97
CA PHE A 169 4.44 9.11 41.49
C PHE A 169 3.78 10.14 42.42
N VAL A 170 2.69 10.77 41.96
CA VAL A 170 1.95 11.76 42.76
C VAL A 170 1.42 11.12 44.05
N ASP A 171 0.79 9.96 43.96
CA ASP A 171 0.19 9.26 45.09
C ASP A 171 1.23 8.83 46.12
N ARG A 172 2.41 8.35 45.67
CA ARG A 172 3.50 7.96 46.56
C ARG A 172 3.97 9.13 47.41
N TRP A 173 4.21 10.29 46.80
CA TRP A 173 4.74 11.46 47.50
C TRP A 173 3.67 12.27 48.23
N ALA A 174 2.39 12.14 47.84
CA ALA A 174 1.25 12.73 48.55
C ALA A 174 0.97 12.04 49.90
N ARG A 175 1.33 10.76 50.04
CA ARG A 175 1.20 10.01 51.30
C ARG A 175 2.23 10.42 52.36
N VAL A 176 3.28 11.14 51.98
CA VAL A 176 4.31 11.60 52.92
C VAL A 176 3.80 12.86 53.63
N ASP A 177 3.61 12.77 54.95
CA ASP A 177 3.32 13.94 55.79
C ASP A 177 4.60 14.73 56.06
N TRP A 178 4.94 15.59 55.10
CA TRP A 178 6.13 16.43 55.14
C TRP A 178 6.23 17.31 56.38
N LYS A 179 5.09 17.74 56.93
CA LYS A 179 5.07 18.62 58.10
C LYS A 179 5.46 17.84 59.35
N THR A 180 4.78 16.71 59.58
CA THR A 180 5.10 15.83 60.73
C THR A 180 6.53 15.28 60.62
N LEU A 181 6.99 14.99 59.40
CA LEU A 181 8.35 14.52 59.17
C LEU A 181 9.39 15.62 59.48
N ALA A 182 9.15 16.87 59.05
CA ALA A 182 10.05 17.99 59.33
C ALA A 182 10.16 18.31 60.83
N GLU A 183 9.07 18.13 61.58
CA GLU A 183 9.06 18.35 63.03
C GLU A 183 9.81 17.23 63.80
N LYS A 184 9.79 15.99 63.30
CA LYS A 184 10.38 14.82 63.97
C LYS A 184 11.82 14.55 63.54
N ASP A 185 12.10 14.63 62.25
CA ASP A 185 13.40 14.33 61.65
C ASP A 185 13.67 15.22 60.40
N PRO A 186 14.26 16.40 60.58
CA PRO A 186 14.52 17.32 59.48
C PRO A 186 15.61 16.82 58.52
N ALA A 187 16.51 15.92 58.94
CA ALA A 187 17.54 15.39 58.07
C ALA A 187 16.94 14.43 57.03
N GLU A 188 15.98 13.60 57.45
CA GLU A 188 15.28 12.68 56.57
C GLU A 188 14.43 13.39 55.51
N VAL A 189 13.85 14.56 55.84
CA VAL A 189 13.15 15.40 54.85
C VAL A 189 14.07 15.78 53.70
N GLY A 190 15.32 16.18 53.98
CA GLY A 190 16.30 16.53 52.95
C GLY A 190 16.58 15.35 52.02
N ARG A 191 16.76 14.15 52.59
CA ARG A 191 16.99 12.92 51.84
C ARG A 191 15.80 12.56 50.93
N LEU A 192 14.59 12.59 51.47
CA LEU A 192 13.38 12.27 50.70
C LEU A 192 13.06 13.31 49.64
N MET A 193 13.34 14.60 49.88
CA MET A 193 13.21 15.62 48.85
C MET A 193 14.20 15.41 47.71
N GLN A 194 15.44 15.03 48.01
CA GLN A 194 16.43 14.70 46.98
C GLN A 194 15.99 13.48 46.17
N GLN A 195 15.52 12.41 46.83
CA GLN A 195 14.99 11.23 46.15
C GLN A 195 13.77 11.57 45.27
N ARG A 196 12.84 12.39 45.76
CA ARG A 196 11.70 12.86 44.97
C ARG A 196 12.17 13.62 43.72
N GLN A 197 13.17 14.49 43.85
CA GLN A 197 13.70 15.24 42.74
C GLN A 197 14.36 14.33 41.70
N GLU A 198 15.12 13.32 42.14
CA GLU A 198 15.72 12.32 41.26
C GLU A 198 14.64 11.52 40.52
N GLU A 199 13.62 11.03 41.23
CA GLU A 199 12.49 10.32 40.61
C GLU A 199 11.69 11.22 39.65
N GLU A 200 11.50 12.49 39.97
CA GLU A 200 10.83 13.46 39.10
C GLU A 200 11.63 13.67 37.81
N THR A 201 12.97 13.78 37.90
CA THR A 201 13.82 13.90 36.71
C THR A 201 13.77 12.65 35.82
N LEU A 202 13.77 11.46 36.43
CA LEU A 202 13.64 10.19 35.71
C LEU A 202 12.28 10.08 35.02
N LEU A 203 11.20 10.45 35.71
CA LEU A 203 9.86 10.44 35.14
C LEU A 203 9.74 11.44 33.98
N ALA A 204 10.31 12.64 34.13
CA ALA A 204 10.33 13.64 33.06
C ALA A 204 11.10 13.15 31.83
N GLU A 205 12.24 12.47 32.03
CA GLU A 205 13.00 11.88 30.94
C GLU A 205 12.24 10.73 30.26
N ALA A 206 11.64 9.82 31.03
CA ALA A 206 10.81 8.74 30.50
C ALA A 206 9.63 9.29 29.68
N THR A 207 9.02 10.39 30.15
CA THR A 207 7.94 11.08 29.44
C THR A 207 8.40 11.66 28.11
N ARG A 208 9.55 12.36 28.12
CA ARG A 208 10.14 12.91 26.90
C ARG A 208 10.46 11.81 25.88
N ARG A 209 11.00 10.67 26.33
CA ARG A 209 11.29 9.52 25.47
C ARG A 209 10.00 8.91 24.90
N GLY A 210 9.01 8.65 25.76
CA GLY A 210 7.72 8.10 25.32
C GLY A 210 6.97 9.01 24.34
N GLU A 211 7.02 10.33 24.54
CA GLU A 211 6.48 11.30 23.57
C GLU A 211 7.22 11.28 22.23
N ALA A 212 8.55 11.15 22.26
CA ALA A 212 9.37 11.02 21.05
C ALA A 212 9.06 9.72 20.28
N ASP A 213 8.88 8.60 20.98
CA ASP A 213 8.52 7.31 20.36
C ASP A 213 7.13 7.36 19.72
N ILE A 214 6.15 8.00 20.39
CA ILE A 214 4.81 8.25 19.84
C ILE A 214 4.91 9.09 18.56
N ALA A 215 5.65 10.20 18.59
CA ALA A 215 5.81 11.07 17.44
C ALA A 215 6.52 10.36 16.27
N ALA A 216 7.53 9.53 16.56
CA ALA A 216 8.23 8.73 15.56
C ALA A 216 7.31 7.70 14.91
N ALA A 217 6.51 6.99 15.70
CA ALA A 217 5.52 6.03 15.19
C ALA A 217 4.45 6.72 14.32
N GLU A 218 3.95 7.89 14.73
CA GLU A 218 2.97 8.65 13.95
C GLU A 218 3.53 9.16 12.62
N ALA A 219 4.76 9.68 12.63
CA ALA A 219 5.43 10.12 11.41
C ALA A 219 5.69 8.96 10.44
N GLN A 220 6.01 7.77 10.96
CA GLN A 220 6.21 6.57 10.15
C GLN A 220 4.89 6.09 9.54
N ALA A 221 3.82 6.02 10.34
CA ALA A 221 2.50 5.66 9.85
C ALA A 221 2.00 6.63 8.77
N GLU A 222 2.30 7.94 8.89
CA GLU A 222 1.97 8.92 7.86
C GLU A 222 2.72 8.65 6.54
N LYS A 223 4.03 8.39 6.61
CA LYS A 223 4.85 8.05 5.44
C LYS A 223 4.34 6.80 4.73
N GLU A 224 4.06 5.73 5.46
CA GLU A 224 3.55 4.48 4.89
C GLU A 224 2.19 4.68 4.21
N LEU A 225 1.34 5.51 4.80
CA LEU A 225 0.06 5.88 4.23
C LEU A 225 0.25 6.72 2.95
N GLU A 226 1.21 7.64 2.90
CA GLU A 226 1.57 8.40 1.69
C GLU A 226 2.12 7.51 0.57
N GLU A 227 2.98 6.56 0.91
CA GLU A 227 3.50 5.58 -0.05
C GLU A 227 2.39 4.69 -0.60
N ALA A 228 1.51 4.18 0.26
CA ALA A 228 0.34 3.42 -0.16
C ALA A 228 -0.56 4.22 -1.10
N ARG A 229 -0.80 5.52 -0.79
CA ARG A 229 -1.54 6.44 -1.70
C ARG A 229 -0.87 6.53 -3.06
N ARG A 230 0.46 6.68 -3.08
CA ARG A 230 1.22 6.83 -4.31
C ARG A 230 1.15 5.55 -5.14
N VAL A 231 1.31 4.38 -4.53
CA VAL A 231 1.19 3.07 -5.19
C VAL A 231 -0.21 2.87 -5.79
N GLU A 232 -1.27 3.12 -5.02
CA GLU A 232 -2.64 3.00 -5.52
C GLU A 232 -2.94 4.00 -6.64
N SER A 233 -2.45 5.24 -6.53
CA SER A 233 -2.59 6.24 -7.59
C SER A 233 -1.87 5.83 -8.88
N ALA A 234 -0.70 5.19 -8.79
CA ALA A 234 0.03 4.68 -9.94
C ALA A 234 -0.72 3.51 -10.61
N LYS A 235 -1.32 2.61 -9.81
CA LYS A 235 -2.20 1.54 -10.33
C LYS A 235 -3.40 2.11 -11.08
N LEU A 236 -4.04 3.15 -10.54
CA LEU A 236 -5.16 3.84 -11.19
C LEU A 236 -4.74 4.53 -12.48
N ALA A 237 -3.59 5.23 -12.49
CA ALA A 237 -3.06 5.88 -13.69
C ALA A 237 -2.74 4.88 -14.81
N ALA A 238 -2.20 3.70 -14.46
CA ALA A 238 -1.90 2.65 -15.42
C ALA A 238 -3.18 2.00 -16.01
N LYS A 239 -4.20 1.74 -15.18
CA LYS A 239 -5.45 1.10 -15.61
C LYS A 239 -6.42 2.04 -16.32
N LEU A 240 -6.51 3.28 -15.85
CA LEU A 240 -7.51 4.27 -16.27
C LEU A 240 -6.81 5.59 -16.66
N PRO A 241 -5.94 5.59 -17.69
CA PRO A 241 -5.15 6.76 -18.05
C PRO A 241 -6.00 7.96 -18.50
N GLU A 242 -7.20 7.72 -19.04
CA GLU A 242 -8.15 8.79 -19.41
C GLU A 242 -8.60 9.61 -18.19
N TRP A 243 -8.68 9.00 -17.01
CA TRP A 243 -9.25 9.59 -15.80
C TRP A 243 -8.19 9.96 -14.75
N PHE A 244 -7.06 9.27 -14.77
CA PHE A 244 -5.97 9.41 -13.79
C PHE A 244 -4.58 9.62 -14.43
N GLY A 245 -4.49 9.79 -15.75
CA GLY A 245 -3.19 9.91 -16.44
C GLY A 245 -2.46 11.24 -16.22
N THR A 246 -3.15 12.28 -15.75
CA THR A 246 -2.53 13.55 -15.35
C THR A 246 -3.02 14.00 -13.97
N PRO A 247 -2.20 14.71 -13.18
CA PRO A 247 -2.60 15.17 -11.85
C PRO A 247 -3.88 16.03 -11.86
N GLN A 248 -4.06 16.87 -12.88
CA GLN A 248 -5.21 17.76 -12.99
C GLN A 248 -6.51 16.99 -13.28
N VAL A 249 -6.45 16.02 -14.21
CA VAL A 249 -7.61 15.18 -14.54
C VAL A 249 -7.93 14.26 -13.37
N ALA A 250 -6.91 13.68 -12.73
CA ALA A 250 -7.08 12.87 -11.52
C ALA A 250 -7.80 13.66 -10.42
N GLN A 251 -7.37 14.88 -10.13
CA GLN A 251 -8.00 15.73 -9.11
C GLN A 251 -9.46 16.01 -9.43
N ARG A 252 -9.78 16.34 -10.69
CA ARG A 252 -11.17 16.53 -11.12
C ARG A 252 -12.01 15.26 -10.96
N THR A 253 -11.48 14.11 -11.38
CA THR A 253 -12.13 12.81 -11.23
C THR A 253 -12.41 12.50 -9.76
N TRP A 254 -11.45 12.79 -8.86
CA TRP A 254 -11.63 12.63 -7.43
C TRP A 254 -12.73 13.54 -6.87
N ASP A 255 -12.80 14.79 -7.29
CA ASP A 255 -13.85 15.71 -6.84
C ASP A 255 -15.24 15.30 -7.34
N ASP A 256 -15.35 14.83 -8.58
CA ASP A 256 -16.60 14.32 -9.13
C ASP A 256 -17.05 13.03 -8.41
N LEU A 257 -16.11 12.12 -8.12
CA LEU A 257 -16.36 10.93 -7.32
C LEU A 257 -16.82 11.26 -5.90
N ARG A 258 -16.18 12.23 -5.23
CA ARG A 258 -16.57 12.68 -3.88
C ARG A 258 -18.00 13.21 -3.88
N ARG A 259 -18.36 14.06 -4.85
CA ARG A 259 -19.73 14.58 -4.99
C ARG A 259 -20.74 13.47 -5.23
N TYR A 260 -20.40 12.53 -6.11
CA TYR A 260 -21.26 11.37 -6.40
C TYR A 260 -21.49 10.51 -5.15
N LEU A 261 -20.42 10.12 -4.44
CA LEU A 261 -20.53 9.30 -3.23
C LEU A 261 -21.27 10.03 -2.10
N PHE A 262 -21.06 11.35 -1.97
CA PHE A 262 -21.80 12.17 -1.02
C PHE A 262 -23.30 12.21 -1.34
N ALA A 263 -23.66 12.38 -2.62
CA ALA A 263 -25.06 12.32 -3.07
C ALA A 263 -25.71 10.94 -2.83
N LYS A 264 -24.91 9.88 -2.74
CA LYS A 264 -25.35 8.52 -2.35
C LYS A 264 -25.47 8.31 -0.85
N GLY A 265 -25.19 9.33 -0.03
CA GLY A 265 -25.28 9.25 1.42
C GLY A 265 -24.06 8.59 2.08
N VAL A 266 -22.93 8.48 1.38
CA VAL A 266 -21.68 8.00 1.99
C VAL A 266 -21.10 9.12 2.86
N ALA A 267 -20.76 8.80 4.12
CA ALA A 267 -20.16 9.75 5.05
C ALA A 267 -18.78 10.25 4.58
N ALA A 268 -18.45 11.51 4.86
CA ALA A 268 -17.22 12.16 4.40
C ALA A 268 -15.95 11.42 4.84
N ASP A 269 -15.91 10.94 6.08
CA ASP A 269 -14.76 10.18 6.62
C ASP A 269 -14.51 8.90 5.82
N ARG A 270 -15.60 8.22 5.41
CA ARG A 270 -15.50 7.01 4.59
C ARG A 270 -15.04 7.34 3.18
N ILE A 271 -15.50 8.45 2.59
CA ILE A 271 -15.04 8.91 1.28
C ILE A 271 -13.53 9.21 1.30
N ALA A 272 -13.02 9.83 2.38
CA ALA A 272 -11.59 10.11 2.54
C ALA A 272 -10.73 8.84 2.65
N ALA A 273 -11.33 7.72 3.08
CA ALA A 273 -10.71 6.40 3.14
C ALA A 273 -10.78 5.62 1.81
N VAL A 274 -11.64 5.99 0.86
CA VAL A 274 -11.73 5.32 -0.46
C VAL A 274 -10.53 5.71 -1.33
N ARG A 275 -9.47 4.89 -1.27
CA ARG A 275 -8.22 5.11 -2.03
C ARG A 275 -7.77 3.89 -2.81
N GLU A 276 -8.27 2.72 -2.44
CA GLU A 276 -7.97 1.45 -3.09
C GLU A 276 -8.47 1.46 -4.54
N ALA A 277 -7.59 1.10 -5.48
CA ALA A 277 -7.90 1.14 -6.90
C ALA A 277 -9.19 0.37 -7.28
N PRO A 278 -9.48 -0.83 -6.74
CA PRO A 278 -10.71 -1.55 -7.06
C PRO A 278 -11.98 -0.82 -6.61
N ILE A 279 -11.96 -0.19 -5.44
CA ILE A 279 -13.14 0.52 -4.91
C ILE A 279 -13.41 1.78 -5.76
N VAL A 280 -12.34 2.49 -6.12
CA VAL A 280 -12.41 3.68 -6.98
C VAL A 280 -12.96 3.32 -8.35
N GLU A 281 -12.53 2.20 -8.92
CA GLU A 281 -13.02 1.69 -10.20
C GLU A 281 -14.52 1.37 -10.15
N ILE A 282 -14.97 0.66 -9.12
CA ILE A 282 -16.40 0.34 -8.93
C ILE A 282 -17.22 1.64 -8.78
N ALA A 283 -16.76 2.57 -7.96
CA ALA A 283 -17.43 3.85 -7.75
C ALA A 283 -17.51 4.67 -9.05
N LEU A 284 -16.43 4.71 -9.83
CA LEU A 284 -16.37 5.41 -11.11
C LEU A 284 -17.32 4.78 -12.13
N ASN A 285 -17.34 3.45 -12.23
CA ASN A 285 -18.24 2.73 -13.11
C ASN A 285 -19.72 2.95 -12.73
N ALA A 286 -20.04 2.93 -11.43
CA ALA A 286 -21.38 3.23 -10.95
C ALA A 286 -21.81 4.66 -11.30
N MET A 287 -20.94 5.65 -11.07
CA MET A 287 -21.19 7.04 -11.45
C MET A 287 -21.46 7.18 -12.96
N ARG A 288 -20.64 6.56 -13.80
CA ARG A 288 -20.80 6.60 -15.26
C ARG A 288 -22.09 5.93 -15.72
N PHE A 289 -22.44 4.80 -15.12
CA PHE A 289 -23.68 4.10 -15.42
C PHE A 289 -24.91 4.96 -15.13
N GLU A 290 -24.93 5.64 -13.97
CA GLU A 290 -26.03 6.53 -13.62
C GLU A 290 -26.12 7.75 -14.52
N ASN A 291 -24.98 8.36 -14.87
CA ASN A 291 -24.93 9.47 -15.82
C ASN A 291 -25.46 9.05 -17.21
N ALA A 292 -25.05 7.89 -17.70
CA ALA A 292 -25.54 7.33 -18.97
C ALA A 292 -27.05 7.06 -18.92
N ARG A 293 -27.56 6.51 -17.80
CA ARG A 293 -28.99 6.29 -17.59
C ARG A 293 -29.77 7.60 -17.59
N ALA A 294 -29.29 8.62 -16.89
CA ALA A 294 -29.92 9.94 -16.84
C ALA A 294 -29.98 10.60 -18.23
N LEU A 295 -28.90 10.52 -19.01
CA LEU A 295 -28.85 11.03 -20.39
C LEU A 295 -29.84 10.27 -21.31
N ALA A 296 -29.91 8.95 -21.19
CA ALA A 296 -30.85 8.14 -21.95
C ALA A 296 -32.31 8.48 -21.63
N ASP A 297 -32.63 8.72 -20.36
CA ASP A 297 -33.98 9.11 -19.93
C ASP A 297 -34.33 10.55 -20.39
N ALA A 298 -33.38 11.49 -20.35
CA ALA A 298 -33.57 12.83 -20.90
C ALA A 298 -33.80 12.80 -22.42
N ALA A 299 -33.06 11.98 -23.16
CA ALA A 299 -33.26 11.79 -24.60
C ALA A 299 -34.65 11.23 -24.92
N ARG A 300 -35.17 10.31 -24.10
CA ARG A 300 -36.55 9.78 -24.22
C ARG A 300 -37.62 10.86 -23.97
N GLN A 301 -37.41 11.74 -22.99
CA GLN A 301 -38.35 12.82 -22.71
C GLN A 301 -38.42 13.82 -23.88
N ARG A 302 -37.27 14.18 -24.47
CA ARG A 302 -37.22 15.06 -25.64
C ARG A 302 -37.91 14.45 -26.87
N SER A 303 -37.73 13.14 -27.12
CA SER A 303 -38.38 12.49 -28.26
C SER A 303 -39.90 12.37 -28.10
N ARG A 304 -40.41 12.17 -26.87
CA ARG A 304 -41.86 12.18 -26.59
C ARG A 304 -42.50 13.54 -26.85
N HIS A 305 -41.87 14.63 -26.41
CA HIS A 305 -42.38 15.99 -26.63
C HIS A 305 -42.17 16.51 -28.07
N GLY A 306 -41.24 15.93 -28.85
CA GLY A 306 -40.96 16.34 -30.23
C GLY A 306 -41.95 15.83 -31.28
N THR A 307 -42.73 14.78 -30.98
CA THR A 307 -43.66 14.14 -31.94
C THR A 307 -45.11 14.58 -31.82
N GLU A 308 -45.51 15.26 -30.74
CA GLU A 308 -46.90 15.74 -30.56
C GLU A 308 -47.17 17.14 -31.11
N ALA A 309 -46.13 17.92 -31.44
CA ALA A 309 -46.30 19.31 -31.91
C ALA A 309 -46.54 19.48 -33.43
N VAL A 310 -46.60 18.41 -34.23
CA VAL A 310 -46.77 18.50 -35.71
C VAL A 310 -48.14 17.96 -36.18
N ARG A 311 -49.04 17.54 -35.28
CA ARG A 311 -50.34 16.94 -35.69
C ARG A 311 -51.59 17.56 -35.06
N SER A 312 -51.55 18.86 -34.77
CA SER A 312 -52.74 19.64 -34.42
C SER A 312 -52.71 20.98 -35.14
N GLY A 313 -53.27 21.04 -36.35
CA GLY A 313 -53.57 22.31 -37.01
C GLY A 313 -53.34 22.43 -38.50
N GLN A 314 -53.29 21.34 -39.29
CA GLN A 314 -53.36 21.47 -40.75
C GLN A 314 -54.83 21.42 -41.17
N PRO A 315 -55.46 22.53 -41.59
CA PRO A 315 -56.82 22.51 -42.14
C PRO A 315 -56.83 21.68 -43.42
N ALA A 316 -57.92 20.93 -43.61
CA ALA A 316 -58.19 20.14 -44.80
C ALA A 316 -58.13 21.06 -46.04
N ALA A 317 -57.06 20.91 -46.83
CA ALA A 317 -56.95 21.53 -48.13
C ALA A 317 -57.69 20.65 -49.14
N GLU A 318 -58.74 21.25 -49.67
CA GLU A 318 -59.61 20.82 -50.75
C GLU A 318 -58.84 20.28 -51.96
N ALA A 319 -59.41 19.25 -52.58
CA ALA A 319 -58.83 18.51 -53.68
C ALA A 319 -58.49 19.40 -54.89
N ALA A 320 -57.21 19.37 -55.31
CA ALA A 320 -56.77 19.83 -56.62
C ALA A 320 -56.10 18.66 -57.37
N PRO A 321 -56.35 18.50 -58.69
CA PRO A 321 -55.97 17.32 -59.44
C PRO A 321 -54.49 17.32 -59.86
N ALA A 322 -53.94 16.10 -59.88
CA ALA A 322 -52.67 15.63 -60.43
C ALA A 322 -51.88 16.61 -61.31
N ARG A 323 -50.71 17.05 -60.83
CA ARG A 323 -49.57 17.44 -61.68
C ARG A 323 -48.23 17.24 -60.97
N VAL A 324 -47.42 16.37 -61.57
CA VAL A 324 -45.94 16.33 -61.58
C VAL A 324 -45.23 15.97 -60.26
N SER A 325 -44.64 14.78 -60.23
CA SER A 325 -43.65 14.33 -59.24
C SER A 325 -42.48 15.31 -59.13
N PRO A 326 -42.19 15.87 -57.94
CA PRO A 326 -40.87 16.43 -57.67
C PRO A 326 -39.90 15.29 -57.37
N GLY A 327 -38.76 15.28 -58.08
CA GLY A 327 -37.65 14.35 -57.84
C GLY A 327 -37.08 14.44 -56.41
N PRO A 328 -36.15 13.53 -56.04
CA PRO A 328 -35.63 13.42 -54.69
C PRO A 328 -34.95 14.72 -54.29
N ALA A 329 -35.63 15.52 -53.47
CA ALA A 329 -35.02 16.65 -52.81
C ALA A 329 -33.93 16.11 -51.87
N ASN A 330 -32.67 16.33 -52.26
CA ASN A 330 -31.50 16.24 -51.38
C ASN A 330 -31.67 17.27 -50.26
N ARG A 331 -32.51 16.97 -49.27
CA ARG A 331 -32.41 17.61 -47.96
C ARG A 331 -31.19 16.98 -47.28
N PRO A 332 -30.26 17.77 -46.71
CA PRO A 332 -29.20 17.21 -45.87
C PRO A 332 -29.89 16.51 -44.70
N VAL A 333 -29.97 15.18 -44.77
CA VAL A 333 -30.39 14.35 -43.65
C VAL A 333 -29.31 14.50 -42.61
N ASP A 334 -29.69 14.94 -41.42
CA ASP A 334 -28.79 15.21 -40.31
C ASP A 334 -28.24 13.88 -39.76
N ARG A 335 -27.21 13.34 -40.44
CA ARG A 335 -26.66 11.99 -40.22
C ARG A 335 -26.17 11.75 -38.79
N ALA A 336 -25.84 12.83 -38.07
CA ALA A 336 -25.46 12.77 -36.66
C ALA A 336 -26.62 12.25 -35.78
N SER A 337 -27.85 12.69 -36.05
CA SER A 337 -29.03 12.29 -35.27
C SER A 337 -29.39 10.80 -35.44
N ASP A 338 -29.18 10.24 -36.63
CA ASP A 338 -29.42 8.82 -36.90
C ASP A 338 -28.32 7.92 -36.33
N ALA A 339 -27.07 8.39 -36.32
CA ALA A 339 -25.97 7.67 -35.67
C ALA A 339 -26.22 7.52 -34.17
N VAL A 340 -26.60 8.60 -33.47
CA VAL A 340 -26.95 8.57 -32.05
C VAL A 340 -28.10 7.60 -31.77
N ARG A 341 -29.13 7.54 -32.64
CA ARG A 341 -30.24 6.59 -32.52
C ARG A 341 -29.78 5.14 -32.67
N GLN A 342 -28.94 4.85 -33.66
CA GLN A 342 -28.45 3.49 -33.90
C GLN A 342 -27.56 2.97 -32.76
N VAL A 343 -26.67 3.81 -32.20
CA VAL A 343 -25.88 3.42 -31.02
C VAL A 343 -26.77 3.26 -29.79
N SER A 344 -27.75 4.15 -29.60
CA SER A 344 -28.71 4.07 -28.50
C SER A 344 -29.50 2.76 -28.51
N ASP A 345 -29.93 2.30 -29.69
CA ASP A 345 -30.69 1.06 -29.81
C ASP A 345 -29.79 -0.18 -29.64
N ARG A 346 -28.53 -0.13 -30.05
CA ARG A 346 -27.53 -1.18 -29.78
C ARG A 346 -27.26 -1.33 -28.29
N PHE A 347 -27.00 -0.23 -27.60
CA PHE A 347 -26.81 -0.20 -26.14
C PHE A 347 -28.03 -0.75 -25.38
N ARG A 348 -29.25 -0.50 -25.87
CA ARG A 348 -30.47 -1.09 -25.29
C ARG A 348 -30.58 -2.59 -25.54
N ARG A 349 -30.29 -3.06 -26.76
CA ARG A 349 -30.34 -4.50 -27.08
C ARG A 349 -29.33 -5.31 -26.28
N SER A 350 -28.21 -4.70 -25.90
CA SER A 350 -27.23 -5.31 -24.98
C SER A 350 -27.60 -5.19 -23.50
N GLY A 351 -28.82 -4.71 -23.16
CA GLY A 351 -29.24 -4.52 -21.77
C GLY A 351 -28.43 -3.47 -21.01
N GLY A 352 -27.77 -2.53 -21.71
CA GLY A 352 -26.89 -1.53 -21.11
C GLY A 352 -25.53 -2.05 -20.64
N ALA A 353 -25.16 -3.29 -20.97
CA ALA A 353 -23.88 -3.89 -20.56
C ALA A 353 -22.70 -3.60 -21.52
N SER A 354 -22.97 -3.01 -22.70
CA SER A 354 -21.93 -2.74 -23.71
C SER A 354 -21.21 -1.43 -23.41
N ILE A 355 -20.01 -1.52 -22.82
CA ILE A 355 -19.13 -0.37 -22.54
C ILE A 355 -18.73 0.34 -23.84
N ALA A 356 -18.55 -0.42 -24.94
CA ALA A 356 -18.22 0.12 -26.26
C ALA A 356 -19.35 1.01 -26.81
N ASP A 357 -20.60 0.58 -26.71
CA ASP A 357 -21.75 1.39 -27.18
C ASP A 357 -21.99 2.60 -26.26
N ALA A 358 -21.68 2.50 -24.95
CA ALA A 358 -21.74 3.63 -24.03
C ALA A 358 -20.69 4.70 -24.37
N ALA A 359 -19.46 4.29 -24.73
CA ALA A 359 -18.40 5.19 -25.15
C ALA A 359 -18.71 5.89 -26.49
N GLU A 360 -19.28 5.15 -27.47
CA GLU A 360 -19.74 5.75 -28.74
C GLU A 360 -20.85 6.79 -28.52
N LEU A 361 -21.79 6.54 -27.60
CA LEU A 361 -22.86 7.49 -27.28
C LEU A 361 -22.32 8.80 -26.70
N ILE A 362 -21.35 8.73 -25.79
CA ILE A 362 -20.72 9.92 -25.21
C ILE A 362 -20.02 10.72 -26.30
N ARG A 363 -19.20 10.06 -27.14
CA ARG A 363 -18.48 10.72 -28.23
C ARG A 363 -19.40 11.39 -29.25
N LEU A 364 -20.50 10.74 -29.62
CA LEU A 364 -21.47 11.32 -30.57
C LEU A 364 -22.33 12.44 -29.98
N SER A 365 -22.36 12.57 -28.64
CA SER A 365 -23.10 13.63 -27.95
C SER A 365 -22.28 14.92 -27.71
N GLU A 366 -20.96 14.86 -27.92
CA GLU A 366 -20.04 15.99 -27.78
C GLU A 366 -19.76 16.72 -29.12
N LEU A 367 -20.28 16.19 -30.24
CA LEU A 367 -20.33 16.83 -31.57
C LEU A 367 -21.62 17.62 -31.73
#